data_AF-A0A6L9ABZ1-F1
#
_entry.id   AF-A0A6L9ABZ1-F1
#
_cell.length_a   1.000
_cell.length_b   1.000
_cell.length_c   1.000
_cell.angle_alpha   90.00
_cell.angle_beta   90.00
_cell.angle_gamma   90.00
#
_symmetry.space_group_name_H-M   'P 1'
#
loop_
_entity.id
_entity.type
_entity.pdbx_description
1 polymer ?
#
loop_
_entity_poly.entity_id
_entity_poly.type
_entity_poly.pdbx_seq_one_letter_code
_entity_poly.pdbx_strand_id
1 'polypeptide(L)'
;MTPWLLFGAGGKGVGARTLELALAEQRPVVAVIRHADAATKLAQQGVQVFTGDACDASVVAAACGAAGPDALIISTMGGAQDYLAHRTVIDEAEKAGISRMILVTSLGCGDSWPFLSERAKAAFGQAVREKTLAESWLQTSQLDYAILRPGGLLDGAATGKAQRIQNQECHGFVNRADVAAHIHELANAPALNQQVYSLIEPDLKPA
;
A
#
# COMPACT_ATOMS: atom_id res chain seq x y z
N MET A 1 0.82 -17.56 11.16
CA MET A 1 0.58 -16.14 10.83
C MET A 1 0.28 -16.03 9.36
N THR A 2 -0.69 -15.20 8.98
CA THR A 2 -1.09 -14.98 7.59
C THR A 2 0.08 -14.40 6.77
N PRO A 3 0.46 -14.97 5.61
CA PRO A 3 1.49 -14.40 4.73
C PRO A 3 1.12 -13.01 4.24
N TRP A 4 2.13 -12.17 4.01
CA TRP A 4 1.94 -10.87 3.34
C TRP A 4 2.50 -10.91 1.93
N LEU A 5 1.72 -10.44 0.96
CA LEU A 5 2.16 -10.20 -0.41
C LEU A 5 2.31 -8.69 -0.64
N LEU A 6 3.56 -8.23 -0.79
CA LEU A 6 3.89 -6.80 -0.83
C LEU A 6 4.18 -6.32 -2.26
N PHE A 7 3.55 -5.21 -2.64
CA PHE A 7 3.86 -4.45 -3.84
C PHE A 7 4.36 -3.05 -3.46
N GLY A 8 5.48 -2.61 -4.05
CA GLY A 8 6.09 -1.30 -3.73
C GLY A 8 7.02 -1.31 -2.50
N ALA A 9 7.54 -2.48 -2.10
CA ALA A 9 8.43 -2.63 -0.94
C ALA A 9 9.94 -2.55 -1.25
N GLY A 10 10.35 -2.40 -2.52
CA GLY A 10 11.77 -2.47 -2.91
C GLY A 10 12.63 -1.23 -2.61
N GLY A 11 12.03 -0.16 -2.10
CA GLY A 11 12.71 1.12 -1.85
C GLY A 11 13.05 1.38 -0.38
N LYS A 12 12.95 2.65 0.04
CA LYS A 12 13.07 3.10 1.45
C LYS A 12 11.76 3.73 1.97
N GLY A 13 10.67 3.57 1.21
CA GLY A 13 9.39 4.20 1.47
C GLY A 13 8.54 3.43 2.50
N VAL A 14 7.22 3.69 2.49
CA VAL A 14 6.26 3.02 3.36
C VAL A 14 6.35 1.50 3.25
N GLY A 15 6.35 0.95 2.02
CA GLY A 15 6.41 -0.50 1.81
C GLY A 15 7.66 -1.17 2.40
N ALA A 16 8.80 -0.48 2.40
CA ALA A 16 10.03 -1.00 2.99
C ALA A 16 9.93 -1.05 4.53
N ARG A 17 9.35 -0.02 5.15
CA ARG A 17 9.09 -0.01 6.60
C ARG A 17 8.03 -1.03 7.00
N THR A 18 7.00 -1.23 6.18
CA THR A 18 6.01 -2.31 6.40
C THR A 18 6.67 -3.69 6.31
N LEU A 19 7.59 -3.88 5.37
CA LEU A 19 8.37 -5.12 5.26
C LEU A 19 9.24 -5.35 6.49
N GLU A 20 9.91 -4.32 7.01
CA GLU A 20 10.71 -4.40 8.24
C GLU A 20 9.87 -4.91 9.43
N LEU A 21 8.63 -4.41 9.58
CA LEU A 21 7.71 -4.88 10.62
C LEU A 21 7.36 -6.37 10.45
N ALA A 22 7.07 -6.80 9.23
CA ALA A 22 6.75 -8.20 8.93
C ALA A 22 7.92 -9.16 9.24
N LEU A 23 9.14 -8.76 8.89
CA LEU A 23 10.35 -9.55 9.14
C LEU A 23 10.68 -9.62 10.65
N ALA A 24 10.45 -8.52 11.38
CA ALA A 24 10.68 -8.46 12.82
C ALA A 24 9.80 -9.44 13.61
N GLU A 25 8.62 -9.79 13.10
CA GLU A 25 7.71 -10.79 13.68
C GLU A 25 7.80 -12.17 12.99
N GLN A 26 8.81 -12.40 12.15
CA GLN A 26 9.02 -13.65 11.40
C GLN A 26 7.81 -14.06 10.55
N ARG A 27 7.05 -13.08 10.03
CA ARG A 27 5.94 -13.33 9.12
C ARG A 27 6.45 -13.80 7.75
N PRO A 28 5.84 -14.81 7.12
CA PRO A 28 6.13 -15.13 5.72
C PRO A 28 5.81 -13.94 4.81
N VAL A 29 6.77 -13.53 3.99
CA VAL A 29 6.58 -12.43 3.04
C VAL A 29 6.91 -12.87 1.62
N VAL A 30 6.00 -12.57 0.71
CA VAL A 30 6.21 -12.60 -0.73
C VAL A 30 6.25 -11.16 -1.24
N ALA A 31 7.13 -10.83 -2.18
CA ALA A 31 7.19 -9.48 -2.74
C ALA A 31 7.51 -9.49 -4.24
N VAL A 32 6.88 -8.57 -4.98
CA VAL A 32 7.25 -8.28 -6.37
C VAL A 32 8.19 -7.08 -6.42
N ILE A 33 9.39 -7.27 -6.97
CA ILE A 33 10.49 -6.29 -6.92
C ILE A 33 11.06 -6.07 -8.33
N ARG A 34 11.11 -4.82 -8.79
CA ARG A 34 11.56 -4.49 -10.15
C ARG A 34 13.07 -4.66 -10.36
N HIS A 35 13.88 -4.30 -9.37
CA HIS A 35 15.34 -4.25 -9.52
C HIS A 35 16.00 -5.49 -8.90
N ALA A 36 16.86 -6.16 -9.66
CA ALA A 36 17.45 -7.45 -9.30
C ALA A 36 18.39 -7.39 -8.07
N ASP A 37 19.08 -6.27 -7.88
CA ASP A 37 19.93 -6.01 -6.71
C ASP A 37 19.09 -5.90 -5.42
N ALA A 38 17.99 -5.14 -5.45
CA ALA A 38 17.03 -5.06 -4.36
C ALA A 38 16.38 -6.43 -4.09
N ALA A 39 16.03 -7.17 -5.16
CA ALA A 39 15.46 -8.51 -5.03
C ALA A 39 16.41 -9.47 -4.32
N THR A 40 17.69 -9.49 -4.71
CA THR A 40 18.72 -10.34 -4.08
C THR A 40 18.88 -10.01 -2.61
N LYS A 41 18.93 -8.71 -2.27
CA LYS A 41 19.06 -8.26 -0.88
C LYS A 41 17.86 -8.69 -0.02
N LEU A 42 16.64 -8.56 -0.53
CA LEU A 42 15.44 -8.96 0.20
C LEU A 42 15.33 -10.49 0.35
N ALA A 43 15.76 -11.25 -0.67
CA ALA A 43 15.80 -12.71 -0.58
C ALA A 43 16.75 -13.20 0.51
N GLN A 44 17.90 -12.54 0.70
CA GLN A 44 18.83 -12.84 1.81
C GLN A 44 18.23 -12.57 3.20
N GLN A 45 17.18 -11.74 3.29
CA GLN A 45 16.45 -11.46 4.52
C GLN A 45 15.27 -12.43 4.75
N GLY A 46 15.10 -13.43 3.88
CA GLY A 46 14.05 -14.44 3.98
C GLY A 46 12.74 -14.09 3.25
N VAL A 47 12.75 -13.06 2.40
CA VAL A 47 11.59 -12.72 1.56
C VAL A 47 11.56 -13.64 0.33
N GLN A 48 10.41 -14.19 -0.02
CA GLN A 48 10.22 -14.85 -1.30
C GLN A 48 9.99 -13.79 -2.39
N VAL A 49 11.00 -13.53 -3.21
CA VAL A 49 10.96 -12.43 -4.18
C VAL A 49 10.66 -12.92 -5.59
N PHE A 50 9.72 -12.26 -6.24
CA PHE A 50 9.44 -12.36 -7.67
C PHE A 50 9.96 -11.11 -8.37
N THR A 51 11.00 -11.26 -9.18
CA THR A 51 11.60 -10.11 -9.89
C THR A 51 10.79 -9.77 -11.13
N GLY A 52 10.24 -8.56 -11.21
CA GLY A 52 9.44 -8.13 -12.36
C GLY A 52 8.65 -6.85 -12.11
N ASP A 53 7.77 -6.51 -13.05
CA ASP A 53 6.88 -5.35 -12.96
C ASP A 53 5.47 -5.78 -12.56
N ALA A 54 4.79 -4.96 -11.75
CA ALA A 54 3.42 -5.25 -11.31
C ALA A 54 2.37 -5.16 -12.42
N CYS A 55 2.71 -4.63 -13.61
CA CYS A 55 1.88 -4.73 -14.79
C CYS A 55 1.98 -6.11 -15.48
N ASP A 56 3.00 -6.91 -15.19
CA ASP A 56 3.18 -8.24 -15.77
C ASP A 56 2.32 -9.27 -15.01
N ALA A 57 1.19 -9.63 -15.61
CA ALA A 57 0.24 -10.58 -15.05
C ALA A 57 0.87 -11.94 -14.70
N SER A 58 1.89 -12.40 -15.44
CA SER A 58 2.54 -13.68 -15.17
C SER A 58 3.36 -13.62 -13.88
N VAL A 59 4.07 -12.51 -13.65
CA VAL A 59 4.84 -12.27 -12.43
C VAL A 59 3.90 -12.12 -11.23
N VAL A 60 2.83 -11.35 -11.38
CA VAL A 60 1.84 -11.13 -10.33
C VAL A 60 1.13 -12.44 -9.98
N ALA A 61 0.67 -13.22 -10.96
CA ALA A 61 0.02 -14.50 -10.74
C ALA A 61 0.94 -15.49 -10.00
N ALA A 62 2.23 -15.55 -10.37
CA ALA A 62 3.21 -16.39 -9.69
C ALA A 62 3.41 -15.97 -8.23
N ALA A 63 3.47 -14.66 -7.96
CA ALA A 63 3.57 -14.13 -6.60
C ALA A 63 2.31 -14.42 -5.76
N CYS A 64 1.11 -14.25 -6.34
CA CYS A 64 -0.16 -14.61 -5.70
C CYS A 64 -0.22 -16.11 -5.38
N GLY A 65 0.16 -16.97 -6.33
CA GLY A 65 0.19 -18.42 -6.13
C GLY A 65 1.15 -18.86 -5.02
N ALA A 66 2.30 -18.21 -4.90
CA ALA A 66 3.24 -18.46 -3.81
C ALA A 66 2.75 -17.95 -2.45
N ALA A 67 2.06 -16.81 -2.42
CA ALA A 67 1.51 -16.27 -1.19
C ALA A 67 0.34 -17.12 -0.65
N GLY A 68 -0.45 -17.70 -1.56
CA GLY A 68 -1.60 -18.55 -1.25
C GLY A 68 -2.88 -17.74 -0.96
N PRO A 69 -4.05 -18.39 -0.96
CA PRO A 69 -5.36 -17.73 -0.87
C PRO A 69 -5.60 -17.03 0.47
N ASP A 70 -4.93 -17.47 1.54
CA ASP A 70 -5.06 -16.84 2.86
C ASP A 70 -4.27 -15.53 2.97
N ALA A 71 -3.40 -15.21 2.01
CA ALA A 71 -2.51 -14.06 2.11
C ALA A 71 -3.24 -12.72 2.21
N LEU A 72 -2.59 -11.75 2.84
CA LEU A 72 -2.98 -10.35 2.77
C LEU A 72 -2.10 -9.62 1.75
N ILE A 73 -2.72 -9.00 0.75
CA ILE A 73 -2.01 -8.09 -0.15
C ILE A 73 -1.86 -6.73 0.52
N ILE A 74 -0.66 -6.15 0.43
CA ILE A 74 -0.41 -4.75 0.83
C ILE A 74 0.29 -4.06 -0.34
N SER A 75 -0.36 -3.04 -0.90
CA SER A 75 0.22 -2.20 -1.94
C SER A 75 0.57 -0.82 -1.41
N THR A 76 1.82 -0.43 -1.60
CA THR A 76 2.31 0.95 -1.43
C THR A 76 2.92 1.47 -2.74
N MET A 77 2.43 0.99 -3.88
CA MET A 77 3.00 1.33 -5.18
C MET A 77 2.83 2.81 -5.53
N GLY A 78 3.86 3.35 -6.18
CA GLY A 78 3.84 4.65 -6.84
C GLY A 78 4.70 4.57 -8.08
N GLY A 79 4.07 4.74 -9.25
CA GLY A 79 4.76 4.66 -10.52
C GLY A 79 3.96 5.29 -11.67
N ALA A 80 4.54 5.24 -12.87
CA ALA A 80 3.94 5.87 -14.06
C ALA A 80 2.66 5.18 -14.55
N GLN A 81 2.37 3.96 -14.09
CA GLN A 81 1.23 3.13 -14.50
C GLN A 81 0.46 2.66 -13.25
N ASP A 82 0.16 3.59 -12.33
CA ASP A 82 -0.47 3.27 -11.05
C ASP A 82 -1.80 2.51 -11.24
N TYR A 83 -2.69 2.94 -12.15
CA TYR A 83 -3.95 2.21 -12.36
C TYR A 83 -3.73 0.80 -12.90
N LEU A 84 -2.97 0.65 -14.00
CA LEU A 84 -2.80 -0.66 -14.64
C LEU A 84 -2.12 -1.66 -13.72
N ALA A 85 -1.09 -1.24 -12.98
CA ALA A 85 -0.42 -2.11 -12.02
C ALA A 85 -1.38 -2.61 -10.93
N HIS A 86 -2.19 -1.72 -10.33
CA HIS A 86 -3.14 -2.13 -9.31
C HIS A 86 -4.26 -3.01 -9.89
N ARG A 87 -4.74 -2.72 -11.09
CA ARG A 87 -5.72 -3.56 -11.78
C ARG A 87 -5.18 -4.98 -11.97
N THR A 88 -3.97 -5.13 -12.49
CA THR A 88 -3.34 -6.46 -12.63
C THR A 88 -3.25 -7.18 -11.28
N VAL A 89 -2.81 -6.49 -10.22
CA VAL A 89 -2.74 -7.06 -8.87
C VAL A 89 -4.09 -7.55 -8.37
N ILE A 90 -5.14 -6.73 -8.51
CA ILE A 90 -6.49 -7.07 -8.05
C ILE A 90 -7.07 -8.24 -8.87
N ASP A 91 -6.94 -8.19 -10.19
CA ASP A 91 -7.47 -9.22 -11.10
C ASP A 91 -6.79 -10.59 -10.85
N GLU A 92 -5.47 -10.61 -10.63
CA GLU A 92 -4.74 -11.86 -10.32
C GLU A 92 -4.94 -12.32 -8.87
N ALA A 93 -5.19 -11.41 -7.93
CA ALA A 93 -5.55 -11.78 -6.56
C ALA A 93 -6.87 -12.56 -6.51
N GLU A 94 -7.90 -12.08 -7.22
CA GLU A 94 -9.19 -12.77 -7.32
C GLU A 94 -9.03 -14.17 -7.94
N LYS A 95 -8.25 -14.29 -9.02
CA LYS A 95 -7.96 -15.58 -9.68
C LYS A 95 -7.24 -16.57 -8.75
N ALA A 96 -6.36 -16.07 -7.89
CA ALA A 96 -5.64 -16.87 -6.90
C ALA A 96 -6.47 -17.17 -5.63
N GLY A 97 -7.69 -16.63 -5.51
CA GLY A 97 -8.54 -16.79 -4.34
C GLY A 97 -8.11 -15.96 -3.13
N ILE A 98 -7.22 -14.97 -3.31
CA ILE A 98 -6.88 -14.00 -2.26
C ILE A 98 -8.06 -13.05 -2.06
N SER A 99 -8.46 -12.86 -0.81
CA SER A 99 -9.70 -12.15 -0.46
C SER A 99 -9.47 -10.85 0.33
N ARG A 100 -8.22 -10.48 0.63
CA ARG A 100 -7.92 -9.30 1.46
C ARG A 100 -6.82 -8.42 0.87
N MET A 101 -7.05 -7.11 0.83
CA MET A 101 -6.06 -6.14 0.37
C MET A 101 -6.08 -4.83 1.15
N ILE A 102 -4.90 -4.38 1.58
CA ILE A 102 -4.67 -3.00 2.03
C ILE A 102 -4.03 -2.22 0.87
N LEU A 103 -4.68 -1.13 0.46
CA LEU A 103 -4.18 -0.25 -0.58
C LEU A 103 -3.80 1.11 0.01
N VAL A 104 -2.54 1.49 -0.11
CA VAL A 104 -2.04 2.80 0.31
C VAL A 104 -1.98 3.72 -0.89
N THR A 105 -2.81 4.76 -0.88
CA THR A 105 -2.87 5.78 -1.92
C THR A 105 -2.35 7.13 -1.38
N SER A 106 -3.18 8.16 -1.33
CA SER A 106 -2.83 9.52 -0.91
C SER A 106 -4.08 10.31 -0.59
N LEU A 107 -3.98 11.25 0.36
CA LEU A 107 -4.94 12.35 0.44
C LEU A 107 -5.10 13.01 -0.95
N GLY A 108 -6.34 13.34 -1.29
CA GLY A 108 -6.74 13.82 -2.61
C GLY A 108 -7.30 12.74 -3.54
N CYS A 109 -7.18 11.45 -3.22
CA CYS A 109 -7.82 10.39 -4.01
C CYS A 109 -9.33 10.31 -3.76
N GLY A 110 -10.08 9.88 -4.77
CA GLY A 110 -11.52 9.63 -4.67
C GLY A 110 -12.33 10.84 -4.22
N ASP A 111 -13.19 10.63 -3.24
CA ASP A 111 -14.05 11.66 -2.62
C ASP A 111 -13.26 12.74 -1.85
N SER A 112 -11.95 12.55 -1.62
CA SER A 112 -11.10 13.61 -1.06
C SER A 112 -10.50 14.57 -2.11
N TRP A 113 -10.72 14.31 -3.42
CA TRP A 113 -10.25 15.16 -4.52
C TRP A 113 -10.69 16.63 -4.45
N PRO A 114 -11.95 16.97 -4.08
CA PRO A 114 -12.38 18.37 -3.99
C PRO A 114 -11.53 19.21 -3.04
N PHE A 115 -10.93 18.58 -2.02
CA PHE A 115 -10.12 19.25 -1.00
C PHE A 115 -8.62 19.30 -1.36
N LEU A 116 -8.19 18.64 -2.43
CA LEU A 116 -6.79 18.67 -2.84
C LEU A 116 -6.40 20.07 -3.31
N SER A 117 -5.38 20.68 -2.70
CA SER A 117 -4.93 22.02 -3.07
C SER A 117 -4.50 22.12 -4.54
N GLU A 118 -4.70 23.28 -5.17
CA GLU A 118 -4.29 23.51 -6.57
C GLU A 118 -2.79 23.27 -6.78
N ARG A 119 -1.94 23.61 -5.80
CA ARG A 119 -0.51 23.30 -5.83
C ARG A 119 -0.26 21.79 -5.89
N ALA A 120 -1.00 21.00 -5.10
CA ALA A 120 -0.88 19.55 -5.10
C ALA A 120 -1.47 18.93 -6.38
N LYS A 121 -2.56 19.47 -6.93
CA LYS A 121 -3.10 19.06 -8.24
C LYS A 121 -2.08 19.30 -9.36
N ALA A 122 -1.41 20.45 -9.36
CA ALA A 122 -0.37 20.76 -10.34
C ALA A 122 0.83 19.80 -10.24
N ALA A 123 1.25 19.45 -9.01
CA ALA A 123 2.42 18.59 -8.79
C ALA A 123 2.12 17.09 -8.97
N PHE A 124 0.95 16.63 -8.51
CA PHE A 124 0.65 15.20 -8.35
C PHE A 124 -0.71 14.78 -8.92
N GLY A 125 -1.45 15.69 -9.57
CA GLY A 125 -2.85 15.47 -9.95
C GLY A 125 -3.07 14.23 -10.80
N GLN A 126 -2.20 13.94 -11.78
CA GLN A 126 -2.33 12.73 -12.58
C GLN A 126 -2.12 11.46 -11.75
N ALA A 127 -1.10 11.41 -10.90
CA ALA A 127 -0.85 10.26 -10.04
C ALA A 127 -2.00 10.03 -9.04
N VAL A 128 -2.58 11.10 -8.49
CA VAL A 128 -3.76 11.02 -7.62
C VAL A 128 -4.98 10.48 -8.37
N ARG A 129 -5.19 10.89 -9.63
CA ARG A 129 -6.29 10.38 -10.46
C ARG A 129 -6.09 8.90 -10.82
N GLU A 130 -4.87 8.50 -11.18
CA GLU A 130 -4.53 7.08 -11.41
C GLU A 130 -4.78 6.22 -10.18
N LYS A 131 -4.35 6.69 -9.00
CA LYS A 131 -4.63 6.04 -7.72
C LYS A 131 -6.12 6.02 -7.39
N THR A 132 -6.88 7.04 -7.79
CA THR A 132 -8.35 7.05 -7.66
C THR A 132 -9.00 5.97 -8.52
N LEU A 133 -8.49 5.70 -9.73
CA LEU A 133 -8.95 4.57 -10.54
C LEU A 133 -8.61 3.23 -9.88
N ALA A 134 -7.43 3.11 -9.27
CA ALA A 134 -7.04 1.92 -8.50
C ALA A 134 -7.94 1.69 -7.28
N GLU A 135 -8.28 2.75 -6.53
CA GLU A 135 -9.26 2.68 -5.46
C GLU A 135 -10.61 2.20 -5.98
N SER A 136 -11.13 2.83 -7.04
CA SER A 136 -12.40 2.43 -7.64
C SER A 136 -12.41 0.95 -8.03
N TRP A 137 -11.34 0.45 -8.65
CA TRP A 137 -11.25 -0.96 -9.06
C TRP A 137 -11.28 -1.90 -7.86
N LEU A 138 -10.54 -1.58 -6.80
CA LEU A 138 -10.55 -2.36 -5.55
C LEU A 138 -11.92 -2.33 -4.87
N GLN A 139 -12.56 -1.16 -4.80
CA GLN A 139 -13.86 -0.99 -4.14
C GLN A 139 -15.00 -1.73 -4.85
N THR A 140 -14.85 -2.01 -6.15
CA THR A 140 -15.80 -2.80 -6.94
C THR A 140 -15.39 -4.27 -7.13
N SER A 141 -14.29 -4.69 -6.49
CA SER A 141 -13.80 -6.08 -6.54
C SER A 141 -14.47 -6.98 -5.50
N GLN A 142 -14.06 -8.24 -5.45
CA GLN A 142 -14.50 -9.23 -4.47
C GLN A 142 -13.68 -9.20 -3.17
N LEU A 143 -12.61 -8.39 -3.10
CA LEU A 143 -11.71 -8.35 -1.94
C LEU A 143 -12.32 -7.53 -0.81
N ASP A 144 -12.22 -8.02 0.43
CA ASP A 144 -12.31 -7.17 1.62
C ASP A 144 -11.09 -6.25 1.66
N TYR A 145 -11.31 -4.96 1.88
CA TYR A 145 -10.25 -3.97 1.73
C TYR A 145 -10.19 -2.94 2.85
N ALA A 146 -9.00 -2.39 3.03
CA ALA A 146 -8.82 -1.09 3.65
C ALA A 146 -7.98 -0.19 2.73
N ILE A 147 -8.48 1.01 2.45
CA ILE A 147 -7.74 2.03 1.73
C ILE A 147 -7.21 3.04 2.74
N LEU A 148 -5.91 3.30 2.69
CA LEU A 148 -5.23 4.28 3.52
C LEU A 148 -4.73 5.41 2.64
N ARG A 149 -5.14 6.65 2.95
CA ARG A 149 -4.79 7.88 2.23
C ARG A 149 -3.92 8.77 3.13
N PRO A 150 -2.60 8.55 3.18
CA PRO A 150 -1.69 9.40 3.95
C PRO A 150 -1.70 10.84 3.45
N GLY A 151 -1.47 11.78 4.36
CA GLY A 151 -1.09 13.14 4.01
C GLY A 151 0.34 13.25 3.46
N GLY A 152 0.93 14.44 3.55
CA GLY A 152 2.30 14.68 3.11
C GLY A 152 3.29 13.76 3.84
N LEU A 153 3.95 12.87 3.10
CA LEU A 153 4.86 11.89 3.67
C LEU A 153 6.18 12.54 4.10
N LEU A 154 6.55 12.34 5.36
CA LEU A 154 7.82 12.75 5.94
C LEU A 154 8.68 11.53 6.29
N ASP A 155 10.00 11.74 6.32
CA ASP A 155 10.94 10.78 6.90
C ASP A 155 11.12 11.10 8.39
N GLY A 156 11.34 10.06 9.18
CA GLY A 156 11.47 10.16 10.63
C GLY A 156 11.16 8.85 11.33
N ALA A 157 11.41 8.81 12.63
CA ALA A 157 10.92 7.72 13.48
C ALA A 157 9.39 7.81 13.63
N ALA A 158 8.75 6.68 13.95
CA ALA A 158 7.32 6.67 14.27
C ALA A 158 7.08 7.52 15.53
N THR A 159 6.07 8.39 15.50
CA THR A 159 5.67 9.19 16.67
C THR A 159 4.58 8.49 17.47
N GLY A 160 3.83 7.57 16.86
CA GLY A 160 2.65 6.94 17.42
C GLY A 160 1.44 7.88 17.53
N LYS A 161 1.50 9.07 16.89
CA LYS A 161 0.47 10.11 17.02
C LYS A 161 -0.35 10.33 15.75
N ALA A 162 -0.05 9.59 14.68
CA ALA A 162 -0.89 9.60 13.49
C ALA A 162 -2.30 9.05 13.79
N GLN A 163 -3.30 9.58 13.09
CA GLN A 163 -4.70 9.31 13.34
C GLN A 163 -5.42 8.95 12.05
N ARG A 164 -6.16 7.83 12.07
CA ARG A 164 -7.09 7.47 10.99
C ARG A 164 -8.36 8.31 11.11
N ILE A 165 -8.73 9.00 10.04
CA ILE A 165 -9.88 9.91 9.96
C ILE A 165 -10.77 9.48 8.79
N GLN A 166 -12.09 9.55 8.94
CA GLN A 166 -13.05 9.16 7.90
C GLN A 166 -14.12 10.24 7.69
N ASN A 167 -14.69 10.29 6.49
CA ASN A 167 -15.88 11.07 6.15
C ASN A 167 -15.81 12.59 6.45
N GLN A 168 -14.61 13.16 6.47
CA GLN A 168 -14.40 14.59 6.61
C GLN A 168 -13.16 15.05 5.84
N GLU A 169 -13.13 16.34 5.53
CA GLU A 169 -11.94 17.00 5.00
C GLU A 169 -10.75 16.87 5.98
N CYS A 170 -9.57 16.59 5.43
CA CYS A 170 -8.37 16.33 6.20
C CYS A 170 -7.13 16.86 5.46
N HIS A 171 -6.24 17.51 6.21
CA HIS A 171 -4.97 18.06 5.71
C HIS A 171 -3.88 17.85 6.74
N GLY A 172 -2.69 17.46 6.31
CA GLY A 172 -1.57 17.32 7.22
C GLY A 172 -0.44 16.49 6.64
N PHE A 173 0.52 16.18 7.52
CA PHE A 173 1.68 15.36 7.23
C PHE A 173 1.63 14.08 8.06
N VAL A 174 2.41 13.07 7.67
CA VAL A 174 2.59 11.86 8.47
C VAL A 174 3.96 11.24 8.16
N ASN A 175 4.63 10.71 9.19
CA ASN A 175 5.87 9.98 8.98
C ASN A 175 5.60 8.63 8.32
N ARG A 176 6.45 8.24 7.35
CA ARG A 176 6.35 6.94 6.67
C ARG A 176 6.33 5.75 7.64
N ALA A 177 7.01 5.88 8.78
CA ALA A 177 7.04 4.87 9.83
C ALA A 177 5.68 4.70 10.52
N ASP A 178 4.94 5.78 10.77
CA ASP A 178 3.59 5.71 11.32
C ASP A 178 2.60 5.13 10.30
N VAL A 179 2.75 5.43 9.01
CA VAL A 179 1.94 4.77 7.97
C VAL A 179 2.13 3.25 8.00
N ALA A 180 3.38 2.77 8.11
CA ALA A 180 3.68 1.35 8.25
C ALA A 180 3.05 0.74 9.52
N ALA A 181 3.07 1.47 10.64
CA ALA A 181 2.42 1.03 11.88
C ALA A 181 0.90 0.88 11.73
N HIS A 182 0.22 1.83 11.09
CA HIS A 182 -1.22 1.73 10.84
C HIS A 182 -1.58 0.63 9.83
N ILE A 183 -0.71 0.34 8.86
CA ILE A 183 -0.89 -0.83 7.97
C ILE A 183 -0.83 -2.12 8.79
N HIS A 184 0.17 -2.26 9.67
CA HIS A 184 0.32 -3.43 10.53
C HIS A 184 -0.88 -3.62 11.48
N GLU A 185 -1.40 -2.54 12.07
CA GLU A 185 -2.60 -2.56 12.90
C GLU A 185 -3.83 -3.04 12.12
N LEU A 186 -4.08 -2.48 10.93
CA LEU A 186 -5.19 -2.90 10.05
C LEU A 186 -5.04 -4.35 9.59
N ALA A 187 -3.82 -4.78 9.28
CA ALA A 187 -3.53 -6.15 8.85
C ALA A 187 -3.86 -7.19 9.91
N ASN A 188 -3.64 -6.85 11.19
CA ASN A 188 -3.89 -7.72 12.33
C ASN A 188 -5.31 -7.58 12.92
N ALA A 189 -6.13 -6.66 12.41
CA ALA A 189 -7.53 -6.59 12.75
C ALA A 189 -8.30 -7.83 12.22
N PRO A 190 -9.42 -8.24 12.85
CA PRO A 190 -10.19 -9.41 12.42
C PRO A 190 -10.70 -9.34 10.97
N ALA A 191 -11.00 -8.13 10.49
CA ALA A 191 -11.46 -7.84 9.13
C ALA A 191 -11.08 -6.40 8.75
N LEU A 192 -11.03 -6.11 7.45
CA LEU A 192 -10.77 -4.76 6.94
C LEU A 192 -12.09 -3.97 6.77
N ASN A 193 -13.20 -4.67 6.55
CA ASN A 193 -14.58 -4.17 6.50
C ASN A 193 -14.80 -3.05 5.47
N GLN A 194 -14.11 -3.11 4.33
CA GLN A 194 -14.28 -2.18 3.20
C GLN A 194 -14.12 -0.70 3.62
N GLN A 195 -13.14 -0.41 4.48
CA GLN A 195 -12.97 0.91 5.08
C GLN A 195 -12.00 1.79 4.29
N VAL A 196 -12.26 3.09 4.27
CA VAL A 196 -11.39 4.11 3.67
C VAL A 196 -11.00 5.12 4.74
N TYR A 197 -9.70 5.30 4.97
CA TYR A 197 -9.15 6.17 6.00
C TYR A 197 -8.20 7.20 5.40
N SER A 198 -8.40 8.46 5.75
CA SER A 198 -7.34 9.47 5.71
C SER A 198 -6.37 9.23 6.87
N LEU A 199 -5.08 9.54 6.70
CA LEU A 199 -4.08 9.36 7.76
C LEU A 199 -3.13 10.56 7.85
N ILE A 200 -3.17 11.27 8.97
CA ILE A 200 -2.28 12.39 9.28
C ILE A 200 -1.87 12.35 10.75
N GLU A 201 -0.76 13.00 11.10
CA GLU A 201 -0.46 13.41 12.46
C GLU A 201 -0.86 14.88 12.64
N PRO A 202 -1.81 15.19 13.54
CA PRO A 202 -2.15 16.57 13.86
C PRO A 202 -0.92 17.36 14.32
N ASP A 203 -0.84 18.62 13.89
CA ASP A 203 0.25 19.56 14.20
C ASP A 203 1.64 19.18 13.65
N LEU A 204 1.81 18.03 12.99
CA LEU A 204 3.08 17.65 12.35
C LEU A 204 3.38 18.58 11.16
N LYS A 205 4.63 19.07 11.12
CA LYS A 205 5.14 19.95 10.05
C LYS A 205 6.48 19.42 9.54
N PRO A 206 6.83 19.67 8.26
CA PRO A 206 8.19 19.52 7.78
C PRO A 206 9.14 20.37 8.64
N ALA A 207 10.37 19.88 8.83
CA ALA A 207 11.44 20.63 9.46
C ALA A 207 11.83 21.88 8.65
#